data_AF-A0A074ZAS4-F1
#
_entry.id   AF-A0A074ZAS4-F1
#
_cell.length_a   1.000
_cell.length_b   1.000
_cell.length_c   1.000
_cell.angle_alpha   90.00
_cell.angle_beta   90.00
_cell.angle_gamma   90.00
#
_symmetry.space_group_name_H-M   'P 1'
#
loop_
_entity.id
_entity.type
_entity.pdbx_description
1 polymer ?
#
loop_
_entity_poly.entity_id
_entity_poly.type
_entity_poly.pdbx_seq_one_letter_code
_entity_poly.pdbx_strand_id
1 'polypeptide(L)'
;MIIVEESHPKAPGVSQSVEDKEALRIVKSSVYKDGHYEVPLPWRTAERLPDNCRLARSRLQYIRRRFAKDLTLLARRRERINNSIIMGYLEPVSAHQSKSGGERKWYLTHHPVLTPRKPGQLRVVLDCAAKFKGVSLNDRLCKGPDTTASLTGVLSRFLSE
;
A
#
# COMPACT_ATOMS: atom_id res chain seq x y z
N MET A 1 -0.16 -4.28 3.85
CA MET A 1 0.58 -5.53 3.55
C MET A 1 1.35 -5.33 2.25
N ILE A 2 2.63 -4.98 2.35
CA ILE A 2 3.58 -5.20 1.27
C ILE A 2 4.10 -6.60 1.53
N ILE A 3 3.80 -7.56 0.65
CA ILE A 3 4.37 -8.90 0.73
C ILE A 3 5.86 -8.75 0.39
N VAL A 4 6.74 -9.06 1.33
CA VAL A 4 8.18 -9.16 1.08
C VAL A 4 8.44 -10.63 0.78
N GLU A 5 8.55 -10.98 -0.50
CA GLU A 5 9.09 -12.28 -0.90
C GLU A 5 10.61 -12.29 -0.73
N GLU A 6 11.15 -13.45 -0.33
CA GLU A 6 12.59 -13.69 -0.32
C GLU A 6 13.17 -13.52 -1.73
N SER A 7 14.21 -12.68 -1.83
CA SER A 7 14.87 -12.36 -3.09
C SER A 7 15.61 -13.58 -3.64
N HIS A 8 15.23 -14.03 -4.83
CA HIS A 8 16.03 -14.96 -5.63
C HIS A 8 17.25 -14.22 -6.21
N PRO A 9 18.40 -14.90 -6.41
CA PRO A 9 19.59 -14.29 -6.99
C PRO A 9 19.29 -13.76 -8.40
N LYS A 10 19.60 -12.47 -8.62
CA LYS A 10 19.45 -11.78 -9.91
C LYS A 10 20.40 -12.35 -10.96
N ALA A 11 19.99 -12.23 -12.23
CA ALA A 11 20.87 -12.48 -13.36
C ALA A 11 22.14 -11.60 -13.27
N PRO A 12 23.32 -12.12 -13.63
CA PRO A 12 24.57 -11.37 -13.56
C PRO A 12 24.51 -10.13 -14.47
N GLY A 13 24.78 -8.94 -13.91
CA GLY A 13 24.95 -7.70 -14.69
C GLY A 13 24.08 -6.49 -14.29
N VAL A 14 23.08 -6.64 -13.42
CA VAL A 14 22.25 -5.49 -12.99
C VAL A 14 22.85 -4.83 -11.75
N SER A 15 23.52 -3.69 -11.92
CA SER A 15 24.01 -2.88 -10.80
C SER A 15 22.85 -2.22 -10.06
N GLN A 16 22.78 -2.39 -8.73
CA GLN A 16 21.78 -1.72 -7.90
C GLN A 16 22.06 -0.21 -7.78
N SER A 17 21.03 0.60 -8.00
CA SER A 17 21.12 2.06 -7.80
C SER A 17 21.29 2.42 -6.32
N VAL A 18 21.66 3.68 -6.04
CA VAL A 18 21.72 4.18 -4.65
C VAL A 18 20.36 4.12 -3.98
N GLU A 19 19.28 4.45 -4.70
CA GLU A 19 17.90 4.37 -4.20
C GLU A 19 17.50 2.92 -3.89
N ASP A 20 17.92 1.96 -4.72
CA ASP A 20 17.64 0.53 -4.50
C ASP A 20 18.31 0.01 -3.23
N LYS A 21 19.57 0.41 -3.00
CA LYS A 21 20.32 0.02 -1.80
C LYS A 21 19.66 0.58 -0.55
N GLU A 22 19.19 1.82 -0.60
CA GLU A 22 18.51 2.46 0.53
C GLU A 22 17.15 1.82 0.81
N ALA A 23 16.35 1.57 -0.23
CA ALA A 23 15.10 0.83 -0.09
C ALA A 23 15.33 -0.55 0.54
N LEU A 24 16.32 -1.31 0.06
CA LEU A 24 16.68 -2.60 0.63
C LEU A 24 17.15 -2.51 2.07
N ARG A 25 17.93 -1.47 2.43
CA ARG A 25 18.38 -1.24 3.82
C ARG A 25 17.18 -1.08 4.76
N ILE A 26 16.18 -0.31 4.35
CA ILE A 26 14.95 -0.08 5.13
C ILE A 26 14.10 -1.36 5.19
N VAL A 27 13.92 -2.06 4.07
CA VAL A 27 13.14 -3.30 4.06
C VAL A 27 13.81 -4.37 4.92
N LYS A 28 15.14 -4.47 4.91
CA LYS A 28 15.89 -5.41 5.77
C LYS A 28 15.80 -5.11 7.26
N SER A 29 15.40 -3.90 7.65
CA SER A 29 15.08 -3.60 9.06
C SER A 29 13.64 -4.00 9.43
N SER A 30 12.94 -4.76 8.58
CA SER A 30 11.62 -5.30 8.90
C SER A 30 11.66 -6.19 10.12
N VAL A 31 10.59 -6.15 10.91
CA VAL A 31 10.42 -7.00 12.08
C VAL A 31 9.27 -7.97 11.82
N TYR A 32 9.45 -9.23 12.16
CA TYR A 32 8.36 -10.20 12.18
C TYR A 32 7.71 -10.19 13.56
N LYS A 33 6.42 -9.84 13.62
CA LYS A 33 5.67 -9.70 14.86
C LYS A 33 4.22 -10.11 14.62
N ASP A 34 3.63 -10.82 15.58
CA ASP A 34 2.21 -11.20 15.58
C ASP A 34 1.73 -11.87 14.26
N GLY A 35 2.59 -12.70 13.66
CA GLY A 35 2.26 -13.43 12.43
C GLY A 35 2.46 -12.63 11.13
N HIS A 36 3.01 -11.41 11.21
CA HIS A 36 3.14 -10.50 10.08
C HIS A 36 4.53 -9.83 10.04
N TYR A 37 4.96 -9.47 8.83
CA TYR A 37 6.11 -8.57 8.65
C TYR A 37 5.66 -7.12 8.75
N GLU A 38 6.26 -6.38 9.69
CA GLU A 38 6.18 -4.94 9.77
C GLU A 38 7.40 -4.34 9.06
N VAL A 39 7.13 -3.60 7.98
CA VAL A 39 8.17 -2.99 7.14
C VAL A 39 8.02 -1.48 7.23
N PRO A 40 9.06 -0.74 7.63
CA PRO A 40 9.02 0.71 7.57
C PRO A 40 8.85 1.17 6.12
N LEU A 41 8.06 2.23 5.92
CA LEU A 41 7.91 2.82 4.59
C LEU A 41 9.28 3.35 4.10
N PRO A 42 9.73 2.98 2.89
CA PRO A 42 11.04 3.39 2.38
C PRO A 42 10.98 4.83 1.86
N TRP A 43 11.14 5.82 2.72
CA TRP A 43 11.05 7.23 2.33
C TRP A 43 12.28 7.70 1.54
N ARG A 44 12.06 8.38 0.41
CA ARG A 44 13.12 9.03 -0.38
C ARG A 44 13.75 10.22 0.34
N THR A 45 12.91 11.02 0.99
CA THR A 45 13.30 12.27 1.64
C THR A 45 12.64 12.38 3.01
N ALA A 46 13.31 13.05 3.95
CA ALA A 46 12.70 13.37 5.25
C ALA A 46 11.61 14.45 5.18
N GLU A 47 11.38 15.06 4.01
CA GLU A 47 10.34 16.06 3.79
C GLU A 47 8.95 15.54 4.19
N ARG A 48 8.20 16.37 4.91
CA ARG A 48 6.85 16.05 5.35
C ARG A 48 5.88 16.19 4.19
N LEU A 49 5.06 15.16 3.98
CA LEU A 49 3.90 15.28 3.10
C LEU A 49 2.95 16.38 3.63
N PRO A 50 2.35 17.20 2.73
CA PRO A 50 1.36 18.18 3.15
C PRO A 50 0.09 17.48 3.64
N ASP A 51 -0.57 18.05 4.65
CA ASP A 51 -1.82 17.50 5.18
C ASP A 51 -2.94 17.53 4.12
N ASN A 52 -3.31 16.34 3.63
CA ASN A 52 -4.34 16.14 2.60
C ASN A 52 -5.74 15.86 3.17
N CYS A 53 -5.99 16.09 4.47
CA CYS A 53 -7.25 15.78 5.16
C CYS A 53 -8.48 16.36 4.44
N ARG A 54 -8.39 17.59 3.92
CA ARG A 54 -9.49 18.21 3.16
C ARG A 54 -9.86 17.39 1.90
N LEU A 55 -8.86 16.97 1.13
CA LEU A 55 -9.05 16.14 -0.06
C LEU A 55 -9.64 14.77 0.32
N ALA A 56 -9.07 14.13 1.34
CA ALA A 56 -9.54 12.84 1.83
C ALA A 56 -11.00 12.88 2.31
N ARG A 57 -11.38 13.94 3.03
CA ARG A 57 -12.75 14.17 3.49
C ARG A 57 -13.74 14.34 2.34
N SER A 58 -13.38 15.13 1.33
CA SER A 58 -14.21 15.31 0.13
C SER A 58 -14.46 13.99 -0.60
N ARG A 59 -13.39 13.20 -0.81
CA ARG A 59 -13.50 11.87 -1.42
C ARG A 59 -14.35 10.91 -0.59
N LEU A 60 -14.18 10.93 0.74
CA LEU A 60 -15.00 10.13 1.65
C LEU A 60 -16.49 10.49 1.53
N GLN A 61 -16.84 11.77 1.42
CA GLN A 61 -18.23 12.20 1.25
C GLN A 61 -18.85 11.65 -0.05
N TYR A 62 -18.11 11.72 -1.16
CA TYR A 62 -18.54 11.13 -2.43
C TYR A 62 -18.81 9.62 -2.29
N ILE A 63 -17.88 8.90 -1.67
CA ILE A 63 -18.00 7.47 -1.41
C ILE A 63 -19.21 7.16 -0.51
N ARG A 64 -19.47 7.97 0.53
CA ARG A 64 -20.65 7.82 1.40
C ARG A 64 -21.96 7.99 0.63
N ARG A 65 -22.03 8.97 -0.29
CA ARG A 65 -23.21 9.15 -1.16
C ARG A 65 -23.43 7.93 -2.06
N ARG A 66 -22.37 7.33 -2.60
CA ARG A 66 -22.46 6.10 -3.38
C ARG A 66 -23.02 4.94 -2.54
N PHE A 67 -22.54 4.77 -1.31
CA PHE A 67 -23.06 3.74 -0.40
C PHE A 67 -24.50 3.97 0.05
N ALA A 68 -24.94 5.22 0.16
CA ALA A 68 -26.34 5.52 0.48
C ALA A 68 -27.29 5.07 -0.64
N LYS A 69 -26.81 5.00 -1.89
CA LYS A 69 -27.58 4.53 -3.06
C LYS A 69 -27.49 3.01 -3.27
N ASP A 70 -26.51 2.35 -2.66
CA ASP A 70 -26.23 0.92 -2.85
C ASP A 70 -25.88 0.27 -1.49
N LEU A 71 -26.92 -0.21 -0.81
CA LEU A 71 -26.80 -0.82 0.51
C LEU A 71 -26.06 -2.16 0.47
N THR A 72 -26.15 -2.89 -0.64
CA THR A 72 -25.41 -4.14 -0.84
C THR A 72 -23.91 -3.88 -0.88
N LEU A 73 -23.47 -2.83 -1.59
CA LEU A 73 -22.08 -2.40 -1.61
C LEU A 73 -21.60 -1.93 -0.23
N LEU A 74 -22.46 -1.23 0.54
CA LEU A 74 -22.14 -0.83 1.90
C LEU A 74 -21.94 -2.04 2.83
N ALA A 75 -22.82 -3.04 2.76
CA ALA A 75 -22.73 -4.26 3.54
C ALA A 75 -21.41 -5.00 3.27
N ARG A 76 -21.08 -5.21 1.99
CA ARG A 76 -19.81 -5.83 1.56
C ARG A 76 -18.59 -5.04 2.05
N ARG A 77 -18.66 -3.71 2.02
CA ARG A 77 -17.58 -2.86 2.57
C ARG A 77 -17.40 -3.10 4.06
N ARG A 78 -18.48 -3.11 4.84
CA ARG A 78 -18.42 -3.31 6.29
C ARG A 78 -17.77 -4.65 6.61
N GLU A 79 -18.22 -5.70 5.95
CA GLU A 79 -17.63 -7.03 6.09
C GLU A 79 -16.13 -7.03 5.77
N ARG A 80 -15.71 -6.45 4.63
CA ARG A 80 -14.29 -6.38 4.26
C ARG A 80 -13.43 -5.61 5.27
N ILE A 81 -13.92 -4.49 5.80
CA ILE A 81 -13.19 -3.70 6.80
C ILE A 81 -13.11 -4.45 8.13
N ASN A 82 -14.22 -5.04 8.59
CA ASN A 82 -14.26 -5.80 9.84
C ASN A 82 -13.31 -7.01 9.77
N ASN A 83 -13.33 -7.77 8.68
CA ASN A 83 -12.40 -8.89 8.48
C ASN A 83 -10.95 -8.41 8.49
N SER A 84 -10.66 -7.23 7.92
CA SER A 84 -9.30 -6.67 7.96
C SER A 84 -8.86 -6.27 9.37
N ILE A 85 -9.79 -5.83 10.22
CA ILE A 85 -9.52 -5.53 11.64
C ILE A 85 -9.29 -6.82 12.43
N ILE A 86 -10.15 -7.84 12.25
CA ILE A 86 -10.03 -9.14 12.90
C ILE A 86 -8.69 -9.81 12.56
N MET A 87 -8.25 -9.69 11.30
CA MET A 87 -6.96 -10.22 10.84
C MET A 87 -5.76 -9.35 11.24
N GLY A 88 -5.94 -8.26 11.98
CA GLY A 88 -4.86 -7.37 12.42
C GLY A 88 -4.26 -6.49 11.32
N TYR A 89 -4.83 -6.45 10.12
CA TYR A 89 -4.32 -5.63 9.01
C TYR A 89 -4.71 -4.15 9.12
N LEU A 90 -5.76 -3.84 9.87
CA LEU A 90 -6.22 -2.49 10.16
C LEU A 90 -6.45 -2.33 11.65
N GLU A 91 -5.98 -1.24 12.21
CA GLU A 91 -6.29 -0.85 13.58
C GLU A 91 -7.03 0.49 13.62
N PRO A 92 -7.96 0.69 14.57
CA PRO A 92 -8.52 2.01 14.82
C PRO A 92 -7.45 2.97 15.30
N VAL A 93 -7.35 4.15 14.68
CA VAL A 93 -6.43 5.21 15.15
C VAL A 93 -6.93 5.75 16.49
N SER A 94 -6.09 5.72 17.51
CA SER A 94 -6.43 6.23 18.84
C SER A 94 -6.64 7.75 18.85
N ALA A 95 -7.45 8.25 19.80
CA ALA A 95 -7.70 9.68 19.94
C ALA A 95 -6.41 10.49 20.23
N HIS A 96 -5.43 9.87 20.89
CA HIS A 96 -4.13 10.48 21.18
C HIS A 96 -3.29 10.65 19.90
N GLN A 97 -3.14 9.59 19.09
CA GLN A 97 -2.46 9.65 17.77
C GLN A 97 -3.14 10.66 16.82
N SER A 98 -4.47 10.77 16.89
CA SER A 98 -5.22 11.74 16.08
C SER A 98 -4.93 13.20 16.46
N LYS A 99 -4.61 13.50 17.73
CA LYS A 99 -4.38 14.86 18.25
C LYS A 99 -2.91 15.31 18.23
N SER A 100 -1.95 14.40 18.07
CA SER A 100 -0.54 14.74 17.88
C SER A 100 -0.38 15.64 16.65
N GLY A 101 -0.24 16.96 16.86
CA GLY A 101 -0.03 17.96 15.80
C GLY A 101 1.34 17.83 15.12
N GLY A 102 2.24 17.01 15.68
CA GLY A 102 3.60 16.79 15.22
C GLY A 102 3.82 15.62 14.25
N GLU A 103 2.82 14.77 13.99
CA GLU A 103 2.99 13.55 13.16
C GLU A 103 2.76 13.81 11.66
N ARG A 104 3.45 13.05 10.79
CA ARG A 104 3.26 13.09 9.33
C ARG A 104 1.90 12.47 8.99
N LYS A 105 0.87 13.30 8.80
CA LYS A 105 -0.48 12.83 8.46
C LYS A 105 -0.67 12.87 6.95
N TRP A 106 -0.80 11.70 6.36
CA TRP A 106 -1.24 11.52 4.98
C TRP A 106 -2.37 10.50 4.94
N TYR A 107 -3.55 10.95 4.51
CA TYR A 107 -4.74 10.13 4.46
C TYR A 107 -4.84 9.46 3.08
N LEU A 108 -4.79 8.14 3.07
CA LEU A 108 -5.05 7.35 1.86
C LEU A 108 -6.55 7.20 1.67
N THR A 109 -7.04 7.56 0.49
CA THR A 109 -8.44 7.37 0.17
C THR A 109 -8.67 5.94 -0.32
N HIS A 110 -9.58 5.24 0.34
CA HIS A 110 -10.00 3.89 -0.02
C HIS A 110 -11.20 3.95 -0.97
N HIS A 111 -11.15 3.26 -2.10
CA HIS A 111 -12.30 3.13 -2.99
C HIS A 111 -12.66 1.66 -3.25
N PRO A 112 -13.96 1.34 -3.25
CA PRO A 112 -14.44 0.00 -3.53
C PRO A 112 -14.34 -0.32 -5.03
N VAL A 113 -13.73 -1.45 -5.37
CA VAL A 113 -13.67 -1.99 -6.73
C VAL A 113 -14.36 -3.35 -6.77
N LEU A 114 -15.26 -3.51 -7.74
CA LEU A 114 -15.93 -4.76 -8.06
C LEU A 114 -15.41 -5.25 -9.40
N THR A 115 -15.09 -6.54 -9.50
CA THR A 115 -14.66 -7.17 -10.75
C THR A 115 -15.76 -8.09 -11.27
N PRO A 116 -16.20 -7.95 -12.54
CA PRO A 116 -17.22 -8.83 -13.12
C PRO A 116 -16.84 -10.32 -13.07
N ARG A 117 -15.54 -10.64 -13.18
CA ARG A 117 -15.01 -12.02 -13.09
C ARG A 117 -15.08 -12.64 -11.70
N LYS A 118 -15.31 -11.84 -10.65
CA LYS A 118 -15.50 -12.32 -9.27
C LYS A 118 -16.70 -11.60 -8.65
N PRO A 119 -17.92 -11.91 -9.11
CA PRO A 119 -19.15 -11.31 -8.58
C PRO A 119 -19.20 -11.51 -7.07
N GLY A 120 -19.58 -10.48 -6.32
CA GLY A 120 -19.65 -10.55 -4.86
C GLY A 120 -18.37 -10.15 -4.13
N GLN A 121 -17.19 -10.33 -4.74
CA GLN A 121 -15.92 -10.03 -4.08
C GLN A 121 -15.59 -8.53 -4.19
N LEU A 122 -15.69 -7.81 -3.08
CA LEU A 122 -15.27 -6.42 -2.99
C LEU A 122 -13.77 -6.32 -2.68
N ARG A 123 -13.04 -5.55 -3.51
CA ARG A 123 -11.66 -5.14 -3.24
C ARG A 123 -11.63 -3.70 -2.77
N VAL A 124 -10.83 -3.42 -1.74
CA VAL A 124 -10.57 -2.07 -1.26
C VAL A 124 -9.22 -1.63 -1.83
N VAL A 125 -9.20 -0.57 -2.63
CA VAL A 125 -7.98 -0.02 -3.21
C VAL A 125 -7.63 1.28 -2.51
N LEU A 126 -6.38 1.41 -2.07
CA LEU A 126 -5.82 2.64 -1.53
C LEU A 126 -5.14 3.42 -2.67
N ASP A 127 -5.58 4.65 -2.90
CA ASP A 127 -5.02 5.51 -3.95
C ASP A 127 -3.78 6.26 -3.43
N CYS A 128 -2.61 5.65 -3.58
CA CYS A 128 -1.31 6.25 -3.20
C CYS A 128 -0.76 7.23 -4.25
N ALA A 129 -1.32 7.24 -5.46
CA ALA A 129 -0.91 8.12 -6.55
C ALA A 129 -1.65 9.48 -6.52
N ALA A 130 -2.70 9.60 -5.70
CA ALA A 130 -3.41 10.85 -5.48
C ALA A 130 -2.45 11.99 -5.11
N LYS A 131 -2.43 13.04 -5.94
CA LYS A 131 -1.65 14.24 -5.66
C LYS A 131 -2.44 15.23 -4.81
N PHE A 132 -1.77 15.83 -3.84
CA PHE A 132 -2.24 16.99 -3.09
C PHE A 132 -1.11 18.00 -2.98
N LYS A 133 -1.37 19.25 -3.39
CA LYS A 133 -0.34 20.30 -3.52
C LYS A 133 0.89 19.83 -4.31
N GLY A 134 0.67 19.15 -5.44
CA GLY A 134 1.72 18.74 -6.37
C GLY A 134 2.44 17.44 -6.05
N VAL A 135 2.24 16.83 -4.86
CA VAL A 135 2.94 15.61 -4.43
C VAL A 135 1.98 14.48 -4.07
N SER A 136 2.39 13.24 -4.28
CA SER A 136 1.69 12.01 -3.86
C SER A 136 2.55 11.18 -2.89
N LEU A 137 1.97 10.13 -2.30
CA LEU A 137 2.74 9.20 -1.47
C LEU A 137 3.79 8.46 -2.31
N ASN A 138 3.43 8.02 -3.51
CA ASN A 138 4.34 7.33 -4.42
C ASN A 138 5.55 8.19 -4.80
N ASP A 139 5.39 9.51 -4.93
CA ASP A 139 6.51 10.41 -5.24
C ASP A 139 7.56 10.45 -4.11
N ARG A 140 7.15 10.12 -2.87
CA ARG A 140 7.97 10.20 -1.67
C ARG A 140 8.53 8.87 -1.18
N LEU A 141 8.12 7.76 -1.79
CA LEU A 141 8.62 6.43 -1.45
C LEU A 141 9.64 5.97 -2.50
N CYS A 142 10.69 5.29 -2.04
CA CYS A 142 11.65 4.63 -2.91
C CYS A 142 10.93 3.47 -3.62
N LYS A 143 11.16 3.35 -4.93
CA LYS A 143 10.59 2.23 -5.70
C LYS A 143 11.20 0.89 -5.27
N GLY A 144 12.49 0.91 -4.94
CA GLY A 144 13.29 -0.27 -4.69
C GLY A 144 13.65 -1.02 -5.97
N PRO A 145 14.51 -2.04 -5.84
CA PRO A 145 15.00 -2.79 -6.99
C PRO A 145 13.90 -3.66 -7.59
N ASP A 146 13.94 -3.85 -8.90
CA ASP A 146 13.12 -4.88 -9.54
C ASP A 146 13.58 -6.28 -9.10
N THR A 147 12.76 -6.99 -8.33
CA THR A 147 13.04 -8.35 -7.86
C THR A 147 12.44 -9.42 -8.74
N THR A 148 11.71 -9.05 -9.80
CA THR A 148 11.08 -10.02 -10.68
C THR A 148 12.15 -10.74 -11.53
N ALA A 149 11.98 -12.06 -11.67
CA ALA A 149 12.83 -12.82 -12.59
C ALA A 149 12.55 -12.36 -14.02
N SER A 150 13.60 -12.24 -14.83
CA SER A 150 13.44 -11.96 -16.26
C SER A 150 12.52 -13.01 -16.89
N LEU A 151 11.51 -12.56 -17.64
CA LEU A 151 10.60 -13.45 -18.37
C LEU A 151 11.38 -14.44 -19.24
N THR A 152 12.44 -13.99 -19.92
CA THR A 152 13.30 -14.87 -20.72
C THR A 152 13.98 -15.93 -19.86
N GLY A 153 14.50 -15.55 -18.70
CA GLY A 153 15.14 -16.48 -17.76
C GLY A 153 14.15 -17.49 -17.16
N VAL A 154 12.90 -17.07 -16.92
CA VAL A 154 11.83 -17.98 -16.50
C VAL A 154 11.52 -18.98 -17.62
N LEU A 155 11.25 -18.49 -18.84
CA LEU A 155 10.91 -19.34 -19.99
C LEU A 155 12.04 -20.31 -20.35
N SER A 156 13.30 -19.88 -20.30
CA SER A 156 14.44 -20.76 -20.58
C SER A 156 14.56 -21.93 -19.61
N ARG A 157 14.24 -21.73 -18.32
CA ARG A 157 14.26 -22.82 -17.32
C ARG A 157 13.16 -23.86 -17.56
N PHE A 158 11.96 -23.39 -17.92
CA PHE A 158 10.85 -24.27 -18.29
C PHE A 158 11.13 -25.10 -19.55
N LEU A 159 11.99 -24.61 -20.45
CA LEU A 159 12.35 -25.31 -21.69
C LEU A 159 13.59 -26.21 -21.56
N SER A 160 14.29 -26.14 -20.41
CA SER A 160 15.46 -26.96 -20.12
C SER A 160 15.18 -28.16 -19.21
N GLU A 161 13.93 -28.28 -18.73
CA GLU A 161 13.38 -29.46 -18.04
C GLU A 161 12.59 -30.32 -19.02
#